data_AF-A0A6C0INW6-F1
#
_entry.id   AF-A0A6C0INW6-F1
#
_cell.length_a   1.000
_cell.length_b   1.000
_cell.length_c   1.000
_cell.angle_alpha   90.00
_cell.angle_beta   90.00
_cell.angle_gamma   90.00
#
_symmetry.space_group_name_H-M   'P 1'
#
loop_
_entity.id
_entity.type
_entity.pdbx_description
1 polymer ?
#
loop_
_entity_poly.entity_id
_entity_poly.type
_entity_poly.pdbx_seq_one_letter_code
_entity_poly.pdbx_strand_id
1 'polypeptide(L)'
;MKGIMKKDDPRQDSSSPIVSMIFTHQARMRCFVRKTIQPIVGTMQKGSIVGTLNDVDDDNEDDYDSEDEFEALGGPNEIVNVDRDDDELTTREAIFERPDYLDDYEKLPTGDKHDGYQTEVILGGGKGFSLPRFKNGSVLEYVITSDAINIRLLIDGEVDEKKEKYIYYVLPGDEFKDIGAVQGRYNVTPFNPIKLQNNTYQVAPGQKYIFYVVRHGQATHNLLKSKMEKLGNVLTGKKDTSLTDEGKQQARRSGAKMASLLKNESVLAPGHLFSSDLKRTRETATNFITGLLNNIDEASADYKKIADVSDKHSLIVLPCAHELAFIKSGNCDAEQAMLPTPPENQTSCSLSNRDCNYEGHFDVNWDEYYRFYGSSTRSKMCKTCGRRRCKDTDMVTEAIRIINDQTGMNTVRPIRFAQGTKRTDGLKTRQGTWMSNPYGGKRGKNTMRRRKNKTRKTRKSHNRKRITRSKPKKSHKKVKNTKKSRK
;
A
#
# COMPACT_ATOMS: atom_id res chain seq x y z
N MET A 1 45.41 3.91 51.10
CA MET A 1 45.10 3.39 49.76
C MET A 1 44.02 4.28 49.15
N LYS A 2 44.36 5.13 48.17
CA LYS A 2 43.39 5.99 47.46
C LYS A 2 42.73 5.15 46.37
N GLY A 3 41.43 4.90 46.50
CA GLY A 3 40.63 4.20 45.50
C GLY A 3 40.51 5.04 44.24
N ILE A 4 41.10 4.56 43.14
CA ILE A 4 40.94 5.15 41.81
C ILE A 4 39.54 4.76 41.33
N MET A 5 38.59 5.70 41.38
CA MET A 5 37.32 5.56 40.67
C MET A 5 37.63 5.52 39.18
N LYS A 6 37.44 4.35 38.56
CA LYS A 6 37.43 4.24 37.10
C LYS A 6 36.25 5.09 36.61
N LYS A 7 36.56 6.15 35.87
CA LYS A 7 35.56 6.86 35.06
C LYS A 7 35.05 5.85 34.04
N ASP A 8 33.79 5.48 34.14
CA ASP A 8 33.08 4.81 33.06
C ASP A 8 33.15 5.75 31.85
N ASP A 9 33.93 5.35 30.85
CA ASP A 9 34.07 6.05 29.59
C ASP A 9 32.78 5.77 28.80
N PRO A 10 31.86 6.74 28.63
CA PRO A 10 30.59 6.52 27.96
C PRO A 10 30.86 6.56 26.45
N ARG A 11 31.63 5.61 25.94
CA ARG A 11 31.64 5.30 24.51
C ARG A 11 30.35 4.56 24.22
N GLN A 12 29.29 5.36 24.10
CA GLN A 12 28.03 4.95 23.55
C GLN A 12 28.31 4.52 22.10
N ASP A 13 28.50 3.22 21.89
CA ASP A 13 28.67 2.63 20.56
C ASP A 13 27.47 3.05 19.73
N SER A 14 27.67 4.03 18.84
CA SER A 14 26.65 4.44 17.90
C SER A 14 26.48 3.30 16.90
N SER A 15 25.44 2.49 17.11
CA SER A 15 25.09 1.43 16.17
C SER A 15 24.96 2.01 14.77
N SER A 16 25.67 1.44 13.80
CA SER A 16 25.58 1.84 12.40
C SER A 16 24.12 1.88 11.92
N PRO A 17 23.72 2.88 11.12
CA PRO A 17 22.35 2.96 10.62
C PRO A 17 21.95 1.71 9.83
N ILE A 18 20.74 1.22 10.08
CA ILE A 18 20.12 0.14 9.31
C ILE A 18 19.39 0.78 8.13
N VAL A 19 19.75 0.38 6.91
CA VAL A 19 19.26 1.00 5.68
C VAL A 19 18.53 -0.03 4.83
N SER A 20 17.35 0.31 4.33
CA SER A 20 16.49 -0.62 3.57
C SER A 20 15.77 0.10 2.43
N MET A 21 15.42 -0.63 1.36
CA MET A 21 14.52 -0.14 0.31
C MET A 21 13.17 -0.87 0.36
N ILE A 22 12.08 -0.13 0.21
CA ILE A 22 10.72 -0.67 0.12
C ILE A 22 10.08 -0.26 -1.20
N PHE A 23 9.90 -1.20 -2.12
CA PHE A 23 9.22 -0.99 -3.39
C PHE A 23 7.71 -1.22 -3.25
N THR A 24 6.93 -0.17 -3.48
CA THR A 24 5.49 -0.16 -3.21
C THR A 24 4.72 0.65 -4.26
N HIS A 25 3.47 0.97 -3.94
CA HIS A 25 2.50 1.55 -4.85
C HIS A 25 2.11 2.98 -4.49
N GLN A 26 1.45 3.63 -5.44
CA GLN A 26 1.03 5.00 -5.33
C GLN A 26 0.12 5.26 -4.13
N ALA A 27 -0.99 4.52 -4.04
CA ALA A 27 -1.95 4.74 -2.96
C ALA A 27 -1.33 4.38 -1.61
N ARG A 28 -0.52 3.31 -1.58
CA ARG A 28 0.19 2.89 -0.37
C ARG A 28 1.12 3.99 0.16
N MET A 29 1.92 4.62 -0.69
CA MET A 29 2.78 5.75 -0.30
C MET A 29 1.97 6.94 0.22
N ARG A 30 0.90 7.34 -0.50
CA ARG A 30 0.03 8.45 -0.08
C ARG A 30 -0.63 8.15 1.28
N CYS A 31 -1.17 6.96 1.46
CA CYS A 31 -1.78 6.53 2.72
C CYS A 31 -0.76 6.50 3.86
N PHE A 32 0.45 6.00 3.60
CA PHE A 32 1.52 5.97 4.58
C PHE A 32 1.96 7.37 5.04
N VAL A 33 2.18 8.29 4.10
CA VAL A 33 2.51 9.69 4.42
C VAL A 33 1.35 10.34 5.17
N ARG A 34 0.10 10.16 4.71
CA ARG A 34 -1.09 10.68 5.40
C ARG A 34 -1.19 10.23 6.84
N LYS A 35 -1.10 8.91 7.06
CA LYS A 35 -1.16 8.29 8.40
C LYS A 35 -0.06 8.84 9.31
N THR A 36 1.13 9.08 8.75
CA THR A 36 2.27 9.60 9.50
C THR A 36 2.07 11.07 9.93
N ILE A 37 1.47 11.91 9.09
CA ILE A 37 1.25 13.34 9.40
C ILE A 37 -0.07 13.63 10.14
N GLN A 38 -1.04 12.72 10.12
CA GLN A 38 -2.37 12.90 10.71
C GLN A 38 -2.34 13.36 12.18
N PRO A 39 -1.44 12.87 13.06
CA PRO A 39 -1.36 13.36 14.43
C PRO A 39 -1.12 14.87 14.52
N ILE A 40 -0.34 15.46 13.62
CA ILE A 40 -0.13 16.92 13.59
C ILE A 40 -1.40 17.62 13.14
N VAL A 41 -1.98 17.17 12.03
CA VAL A 41 -3.13 17.83 11.39
C VAL A 41 -4.32 17.90 12.35
N GLY A 42 -4.57 16.82 13.09
CA GLY A 42 -5.65 16.77 14.08
C GLY A 42 -5.43 17.70 15.29
N THR A 43 -4.17 17.96 15.67
CA THR A 43 -3.86 18.91 16.77
C THR A 43 -4.00 20.36 16.36
N MET A 44 -3.59 20.71 15.13
CA MET A 44 -3.73 22.08 14.59
C MET A 44 -5.19 22.50 14.45
N GLN A 45 -6.08 21.58 14.07
CA GLN A 45 -7.51 21.87 13.99
C GLN A 45 -8.15 22.14 15.35
N LYS A 46 -7.74 21.42 16.41
CA LYS A 46 -8.26 21.65 17.75
C LYS A 46 -7.80 22.98 18.36
N GLY A 47 -6.65 23.50 17.95
CA GLY A 47 -6.15 24.81 18.39
C GLY A 47 -6.77 26.01 17.66
N SER A 48 -7.31 25.82 16.45
CA SER A 48 -7.89 26.89 15.63
C SER A 48 -9.40 27.09 15.84
N ILE A 49 -10.06 26.19 16.59
CA ILE A 49 -11.48 26.27 16.91
C ILE A 49 -11.66 26.88 18.31
N VAL A 50 -11.28 28.16 18.44
CA VAL A 50 -11.84 29.08 19.45
C VAL A 50 -12.19 30.35 18.70
N GLY A 51 -13.31 30.31 17.97
CA GLY A 51 -13.76 31.45 17.19
C GLY A 51 -14.77 31.05 16.13
N THR A 52 -16.04 30.99 16.54
CA THR A 52 -17.24 31.22 15.70
C THR A 52 -17.22 30.61 14.29
N LEU A 53 -17.95 29.51 14.08
CA LEU A 53 -18.74 29.33 12.86
C LEU A 53 -19.80 28.24 13.03
N ASN A 54 -21.00 28.60 12.57
CA ASN A 54 -22.21 27.81 12.55
C ASN A 54 -22.03 26.54 11.70
N ASP A 55 -22.57 25.44 12.21
CA ASP A 55 -22.82 24.21 11.48
C ASP A 55 -23.65 24.50 10.22
N VAL A 56 -23.03 24.29 9.06
CA VAL A 56 -23.72 24.11 7.79
C VAL A 56 -23.64 22.62 7.48
N ASP A 57 -24.75 21.93 7.68
CA ASP A 57 -24.97 20.55 7.25
C ASP A 57 -24.84 20.48 5.72
N ASP A 58 -23.70 20.02 5.22
CA ASP A 58 -23.49 19.72 3.81
C ASP A 58 -23.60 18.21 3.60
N ASP A 59 -24.83 17.77 3.32
CA ASP A 59 -25.27 16.38 3.05
C ASP A 59 -24.76 15.81 1.70
N ASN A 60 -23.62 16.25 1.18
CA ASN A 60 -23.00 15.65 0.01
C ASN A 60 -22.03 14.51 0.41
N GLU A 61 -22.58 13.46 0.98
CA GLU A 61 -21.94 12.15 1.04
C GLU A 61 -22.03 11.49 -0.34
N ASP A 62 -20.91 11.47 -1.08
CA ASP A 62 -20.52 10.41 -2.05
C ASP A 62 -19.32 10.80 -2.95
N ASP A 63 -18.49 11.77 -2.54
CA ASP A 63 -17.35 12.21 -3.34
C ASP A 63 -16.11 11.31 -3.11
N TYR A 64 -16.28 10.02 -3.43
CA TYR A 64 -15.19 9.09 -3.65
C TYR A 64 -14.35 9.63 -4.82
N ASP A 65 -13.05 9.85 -4.59
CA ASP A 65 -12.07 10.17 -5.63
C ASP A 65 -11.80 8.90 -6.46
N SER A 66 -12.87 8.34 -7.07
CA SER A 66 -12.93 7.02 -7.71
C SER A 66 -12.25 6.99 -9.09
N GLU A 67 -11.70 8.11 -9.54
CA GLU A 67 -10.80 8.15 -10.70
C GLU A 67 -9.43 7.48 -10.39
N ASP A 68 -9.16 7.14 -9.12
CA ASP A 68 -7.98 6.36 -8.70
C ASP A 68 -8.09 4.88 -9.10
N GLU A 69 -7.71 4.54 -10.34
CA GLU A 69 -7.42 3.16 -10.82
C GLU A 69 -8.54 2.10 -10.64
N PHE A 70 -9.68 2.44 -10.04
CA PHE A 70 -10.69 1.49 -9.51
C PHE A 70 -12.02 1.47 -10.30
N GLU A 71 -12.17 2.31 -11.33
CA GLU A 71 -13.39 2.39 -12.16
C GLU A 71 -13.54 1.20 -13.14
N ALA A 72 -13.85 0.01 -12.64
CA ALA A 72 -14.20 -1.11 -13.54
C ALA A 72 -15.40 -1.98 -13.10
N LEU A 73 -16.04 -1.73 -11.95
CA LEU A 73 -17.13 -2.57 -11.45
C LEU A 73 -18.36 -1.81 -10.92
N GLY A 74 -18.65 -0.62 -11.43
CA GLY A 74 -19.92 0.07 -11.15
C GLY A 74 -21.11 -0.59 -11.87
N GLY A 75 -21.66 -1.67 -11.31
CA GLY A 75 -23.02 -2.11 -11.60
C GLY A 75 -24.05 -1.16 -10.95
N PRO A 76 -25.30 -1.11 -11.43
CA PRO A 76 -26.31 -0.20 -10.87
C PRO A 76 -26.66 -0.63 -9.44
N ASN A 77 -26.23 0.14 -8.44
CA ASN A 77 -26.57 -0.14 -7.05
C ASN A 77 -27.96 0.42 -6.71
N GLU A 78 -28.80 -0.51 -6.28
CA GLU A 78 -30.07 -0.32 -5.60
C GLU A 78 -29.77 0.13 -4.16
N ILE A 79 -30.32 1.29 -3.78
CA ILE A 79 -30.09 1.96 -2.50
C ILE A 79 -30.74 1.14 -1.37
N VAL A 80 -29.96 0.78 -0.35
CA VAL A 80 -30.46 0.23 0.93
C VAL A 80 -30.06 1.18 2.04
N ASN A 81 -31.03 1.97 2.52
CA ASN A 81 -30.85 2.85 3.68
C ASN A 81 -30.75 2.01 4.97
N VAL A 82 -29.75 2.30 5.79
CA VAL A 82 -29.63 1.80 7.17
C VAL A 82 -29.40 2.99 8.08
N ASP A 83 -30.40 3.35 8.86
CA ASP A 83 -30.32 4.36 9.92
C ASP A 83 -29.48 3.82 11.09
N ARG A 84 -28.60 4.65 11.66
CA ARG A 84 -27.82 4.31 12.85
C ARG A 84 -27.69 5.51 13.77
N ASP A 85 -28.19 5.35 15.00
CA ASP A 85 -28.18 6.35 16.07
C ASP A 85 -26.81 6.46 16.73
N ASP A 86 -26.42 7.70 17.04
CA ASP A 86 -25.26 8.10 17.84
C ASP A 86 -25.53 7.92 19.35
N ASP A 87 -24.47 7.67 20.13
CA ASP A 87 -24.21 8.42 21.37
C ASP A 87 -22.86 8.07 22.04
N GLU A 88 -22.32 9.12 22.66
CA GLU A 88 -21.56 9.17 23.93
C GLU A 88 -20.06 9.53 23.94
N LEU A 89 -19.82 10.73 24.49
CA LEU A 89 -18.56 11.40 24.88
C LEU A 89 -17.92 10.79 26.14
N THR A 90 -16.61 10.96 26.32
CA THR A 90 -16.04 11.41 27.62
C THR A 90 -14.62 11.98 27.48
N THR A 91 -14.35 12.92 28.38
CA THR A 91 -13.28 13.92 28.52
C THR A 91 -11.92 13.41 29.01
N ARG A 92 -10.83 14.10 28.64
CA ARG A 92 -9.72 14.42 29.57
C ARG A 92 -8.79 15.53 29.07
N GLU A 93 -8.68 16.59 29.87
CA GLU A 93 -7.71 17.69 29.74
C GLU A 93 -6.35 17.28 30.33
N ALA A 94 -5.26 17.74 29.70
CA ALA A 94 -3.99 18.02 30.37
C ALA A 94 -3.21 19.08 29.57
N ILE A 95 -2.75 20.06 30.34
CA ILE A 95 -2.05 21.31 30.02
C ILE A 95 -0.66 21.06 29.44
N PHE A 96 -0.24 21.80 28.41
CA PHE A 96 1.17 22.18 28.21
C PHE A 96 1.30 23.54 27.52
N GLU A 97 2.10 24.40 28.14
CA GLU A 97 2.44 25.77 27.74
C GLU A 97 3.25 25.83 26.45
N ARG A 98 3.01 26.87 25.65
CA ARG A 98 3.67 27.16 24.38
C ARG A 98 5.00 27.91 24.67
N PRO A 99 6.14 27.53 24.08
CA PRO A 99 7.40 28.26 24.29
C PRO A 99 7.42 29.63 23.60
N ASP A 100 7.88 30.66 24.31
CA ASP A 100 7.90 32.09 23.91
C ASP A 100 8.80 32.48 22.72
N TYR A 101 9.46 31.54 22.04
CA TYR A 101 10.38 31.87 20.93
C TYR A 101 9.71 31.93 19.54
N LEU A 102 8.38 31.85 19.46
CA LEU A 102 7.61 31.82 18.22
C LEU A 102 6.92 33.14 17.86
N ASP A 103 7.03 34.17 18.71
CA ASP A 103 6.34 35.47 18.51
C ASP A 103 7.21 36.52 17.77
N ASP A 104 8.47 36.22 17.45
CA ASP A 104 9.39 37.18 16.81
C ASP A 104 9.38 37.18 15.27
N TYR A 105 8.49 36.41 14.63
CA TYR A 105 8.37 36.39 13.16
C TYR A 105 7.24 37.26 12.57
N GLU A 106 6.47 37.98 13.40
CA GLU A 106 5.45 38.92 12.95
C GLU A 106 5.92 40.37 13.09
N LYS A 107 6.76 40.82 12.16
CA LYS A 107 6.87 42.24 11.77
C LYS A 107 7.74 42.39 10.52
N LEU A 108 7.13 42.16 9.36
CA LEU A 108 7.61 42.73 8.09
C LEU A 108 6.46 43.51 7.43
N PRO A 109 6.79 44.61 6.74
CA PRO A 109 5.84 45.68 6.48
C PRO A 109 4.85 45.29 5.38
N THR A 110 3.57 45.53 5.65
CA THR A 110 2.48 45.50 4.67
C THR A 110 2.69 46.60 3.64
N GLY A 111 3.31 46.25 2.51
CA GLY A 111 3.54 47.13 1.38
C GLY A 111 3.16 46.44 0.07
N ASP A 112 2.02 46.88 -0.46
CA ASP A 112 1.47 46.75 -1.81
C ASP A 112 1.29 45.38 -2.49
N LYS A 113 0.08 45.27 -3.04
CA LYS A 113 -0.52 44.14 -3.75
C LYS A 113 0.27 43.82 -5.02
N HIS A 114 1.01 42.73 -4.98
CA HIS A 114 1.37 41.97 -6.18
C HIS A 114 0.82 40.56 -6.02
N ASP A 115 0.21 40.04 -7.10
CA ASP A 115 -0.36 38.70 -7.25
C ASP A 115 0.73 37.61 -7.17
N GLY A 116 1.39 37.51 -6.02
CA GLY A 116 2.35 36.49 -5.68
C GLY A 116 1.66 35.37 -4.94
N TYR A 117 1.61 34.19 -5.56
CA TYR A 117 1.31 32.92 -4.89
C TYR A 117 2.24 32.74 -3.68
N GLN A 118 1.81 33.18 -2.51
CA GLN A 118 2.32 32.65 -1.26
C GLN A 118 1.70 31.27 -1.11
N THR A 119 2.46 30.24 -1.49
CA THR A 119 2.20 28.86 -1.12
C THR A 119 2.44 28.74 0.38
N GLU A 120 1.45 29.13 1.19
CA GLU A 120 1.29 28.54 2.52
C GLU A 120 1.42 27.02 2.36
N VAL A 121 2.16 26.37 3.26
CA VAL A 121 2.23 24.92 3.29
C VAL A 121 0.80 24.44 3.50
N ILE A 122 0.12 24.02 2.42
CA ILE A 122 -1.24 23.49 2.45
C ILE A 122 -1.17 22.13 3.15
N LEU A 123 -1.02 22.13 4.47
CA LEU A 123 -1.38 21.02 5.35
C LEU A 123 -2.90 21.12 5.54
N GLY A 124 -3.64 20.97 4.44
CA GLY A 124 -5.08 21.12 4.41
C GLY A 124 -5.75 20.05 5.28
N GLY A 125 -6.25 20.45 6.44
CA GLY A 125 -7.03 19.57 7.32
C GLY A 125 -8.51 19.45 6.93
N GLY A 126 -9.00 20.21 5.93
CA GLY A 126 -10.41 20.19 5.54
C GLY A 126 -10.86 18.85 4.94
N LYS A 127 -12.16 18.53 5.05
CA LYS A 127 -12.81 17.31 4.52
C LYS A 127 -12.63 17.06 3.00
N GLY A 128 -11.99 17.99 2.26
CA GLY A 128 -11.67 17.87 0.83
C GLY A 128 -10.18 17.70 0.48
N PHE A 129 -9.26 17.60 1.46
CA PHE A 129 -7.83 17.57 1.13
C PHE A 129 -7.38 16.22 0.55
N SER A 130 -7.10 16.20 -0.76
CA SER A 130 -6.46 15.08 -1.46
C SER A 130 -4.95 15.30 -1.49
N LEU A 131 -4.17 14.35 -0.97
CA LEU A 131 -2.71 14.44 -1.04
C LEU A 131 -2.25 14.36 -2.49
N PRO A 132 -1.32 15.24 -2.93
CA PRO A 132 -0.64 15.11 -4.21
C PRO A 132 -0.03 13.72 -4.43
N ARG A 133 0.22 13.42 -5.70
CA ARG A 133 0.69 12.12 -6.17
C ARG A 133 2.21 12.07 -6.23
N PHE A 134 2.82 10.95 -5.88
CA PHE A 134 4.21 10.67 -6.25
C PHE A 134 4.30 10.26 -7.73
N LYS A 135 5.39 10.55 -8.44
CA LYS A 135 5.60 10.10 -9.83
C LYS A 135 6.17 8.68 -9.89
N ASN A 136 6.15 8.03 -11.06
CA ASN A 136 6.67 6.67 -11.23
C ASN A 136 8.18 6.64 -10.92
N GLY A 137 8.63 5.67 -10.14
CA GLY A 137 10.05 5.58 -9.74
C GLY A 137 10.51 6.66 -8.76
N SER A 138 9.60 7.43 -8.16
CA SER A 138 9.93 8.37 -7.06
C SER A 138 10.51 7.64 -5.85
N VAL A 139 11.34 8.34 -5.08
CA VAL A 139 11.99 7.81 -3.86
C VAL A 139 11.82 8.79 -2.71
N LEU A 140 11.14 8.33 -1.65
CA LEU A 140 11.07 9.00 -0.36
C LEU A 140 12.13 8.42 0.58
N GLU A 141 12.85 9.27 1.29
CA GLU A 141 13.63 8.88 2.46
C GLU A 141 12.78 9.03 3.72
N TYR A 142 12.75 7.98 4.52
CA TYR A 142 12.03 7.90 5.79
C TYR A 142 13.00 7.47 6.89
N VAL A 143 13.48 8.44 7.66
CA VAL A 143 14.48 8.25 8.72
C VAL A 143 13.78 8.18 10.06
N ILE A 144 14.06 7.13 10.84
CA ILE A 144 13.46 6.88 12.15
C ILE A 144 14.58 6.72 13.18
N THR A 145 14.53 7.52 14.23
CA THR A 145 15.34 7.42 15.44
C THR A 145 14.43 7.19 16.64
N SER A 146 14.98 7.02 17.85
CA SER A 146 14.17 6.90 19.06
C SER A 146 13.29 8.13 19.34
N ASP A 147 13.68 9.30 18.86
CA ASP A 147 13.08 10.60 19.16
C ASP A 147 12.36 11.25 17.97
N ALA A 148 12.74 10.92 16.73
CA ALA A 148 12.25 11.64 15.56
C ALA A 148 11.95 10.74 14.35
N ILE A 149 11.01 11.20 13.53
CA ILE A 149 10.76 10.71 12.18
C ILE A 149 11.00 11.86 11.22
N ASN A 150 11.86 11.67 10.21
CA ASN A 150 12.10 12.64 9.17
C ASN A 150 11.73 12.04 7.80
N ILE A 151 11.00 12.79 6.99
CA ILE A 151 10.56 12.39 5.67
C ILE A 151 10.99 13.44 4.65
N ARG A 152 11.68 13.03 3.59
CA ARG A 152 11.98 13.91 2.45
C ARG A 152 11.88 13.17 1.12
N LEU A 153 11.59 13.90 0.06
CA LEU A 153 11.67 13.38 -1.30
C LEU A 153 13.13 13.48 -1.78
N LEU A 154 13.69 12.37 -2.26
CA LEU A 154 15.05 12.32 -2.82
C LEU A 154 15.04 12.34 -4.34
N ILE A 155 14.08 11.63 -4.94
CA ILE A 155 13.91 11.51 -6.39
C ILE A 155 12.43 11.71 -6.69
N ASP A 156 12.14 12.69 -7.54
CA ASP A 156 10.79 13.06 -7.94
C ASP A 156 10.09 11.97 -8.76
N GLY A 157 10.83 11.29 -9.63
CA GLY A 157 10.35 10.27 -10.56
C GLY A 157 9.88 10.86 -11.89
N GLU A 158 9.09 10.09 -12.65
CA GLU A 158 8.67 10.47 -14.00
C GLU A 158 7.17 10.23 -14.25
N VAL A 159 6.59 11.05 -15.12
CA VAL A 159 5.20 10.92 -15.59
C VAL A 159 5.20 11.02 -17.10
N ASP A 160 4.72 9.96 -17.73
CA ASP A 160 4.61 9.78 -19.18
C ASP A 160 3.18 9.96 -19.71
N GLU A 161 2.20 10.01 -18.81
CA GLU A 161 0.78 10.14 -19.14
C GLU A 161 0.27 11.58 -18.96
N LYS A 162 -0.53 12.04 -19.92
CA LYS A 162 -1.23 13.34 -19.83
C LYS A 162 -2.43 13.21 -18.88
N LYS A 163 -2.38 13.88 -17.73
CA LYS A 163 -3.37 13.83 -16.64
C LYS A 163 -3.49 15.22 -16.01
N GLU A 164 -4.09 16.16 -16.73
CA GLU A 164 -4.11 17.60 -16.40
C GLU A 164 -4.67 17.89 -14.99
N LYS A 165 -5.64 17.08 -14.53
CA LYS A 165 -6.25 17.23 -13.20
C LYS A 165 -5.34 16.83 -12.05
N TYR A 166 -4.29 16.05 -12.30
CA TYR A 166 -3.48 15.48 -11.21
C TYR A 166 -2.37 16.44 -10.79
N ILE A 167 -2.17 16.53 -9.47
CA ILE A 167 -1.06 17.27 -8.86
C ILE A 167 -0.01 16.26 -8.41
N TYR A 168 1.24 16.43 -8.83
CA TYR A 168 2.36 15.57 -8.44
C TYR A 168 3.36 16.28 -7.54
N TYR A 169 3.99 15.52 -6.63
CA TYR A 169 5.10 15.99 -5.84
C TYR A 169 6.38 16.11 -6.69
N VAL A 170 7.10 17.21 -6.49
CA VAL A 170 8.45 17.45 -7.02
C VAL A 170 9.41 17.83 -5.90
N LEU A 171 10.71 17.82 -6.18
CA LEU A 171 11.72 18.33 -5.25
C LEU A 171 11.51 19.85 -5.04
N PRO A 172 11.75 20.38 -3.83
CA PRO A 172 11.70 21.82 -3.60
C PRO A 172 12.62 22.59 -4.55
N GLY A 173 12.08 23.56 -5.29
CA GLY A 173 12.80 24.37 -6.27
C GLY A 173 12.75 23.83 -7.72
N ASP A 174 12.11 22.68 -7.95
CA ASP A 174 11.97 22.07 -9.28
C ASP A 174 10.57 22.27 -9.91
N GLU A 175 9.67 23.01 -9.25
CA GLU A 175 8.30 23.29 -9.73
C GLU A 175 8.29 23.88 -11.14
N PHE A 176 9.24 24.79 -11.42
CA PHE A 176 9.37 25.47 -12.70
C PHE A 176 10.25 24.72 -13.71
N LYS A 177 10.93 23.65 -13.28
CA LYS A 177 11.79 22.82 -14.14
C LYS A 177 11.07 21.59 -14.68
N ASP A 178 9.92 21.26 -14.10
CA ASP A 178 9.10 20.15 -14.58
C ASP A 178 8.47 20.47 -15.94
N ILE A 179 9.08 19.94 -17.00
CA ILE A 179 8.64 20.16 -18.39
C ILE A 179 7.18 19.72 -18.59
N GLY A 180 6.74 18.64 -17.94
CA GLY A 180 5.37 18.15 -18.07
C GLY A 180 4.36 19.13 -17.48
N ALA A 181 4.69 19.71 -16.33
CA ALA A 181 3.87 20.72 -15.67
C ALA A 181 3.86 22.05 -16.43
N VAL A 182 5.02 22.52 -16.89
CA VAL A 182 5.15 23.74 -17.71
C VAL A 182 4.35 23.64 -19.01
N GLN A 183 4.24 22.44 -19.57
CA GLN A 183 3.41 22.16 -20.76
C GLN A 183 1.93 21.92 -20.44
N GLY A 184 1.50 22.07 -19.18
CA GLY A 184 0.11 21.86 -18.76
C GLY A 184 -0.36 20.41 -18.85
N ARG A 185 0.55 19.42 -18.82
CA ARG A 185 0.16 17.99 -18.88
C ARG A 185 -0.38 17.47 -17.55
N TYR A 186 -0.01 18.11 -16.45
CA TYR A 186 -0.40 17.87 -15.07
C TYR A 186 0.08 19.08 -14.23
N ASN A 187 -0.29 19.12 -12.95
CA ASN A 187 0.18 20.13 -12.01
C ASN A 187 1.27 19.55 -11.10
N VAL A 188 2.09 20.40 -10.49
CA VAL A 188 3.11 19.99 -9.51
C VAL A 188 3.08 20.86 -8.26
N THR A 189 3.58 20.31 -7.16
CA THR A 189 3.78 21.00 -5.89
C THR A 189 5.04 20.47 -5.21
N PRO A 190 5.82 21.29 -4.51
CA PRO A 190 7.01 20.81 -3.81
C PRO A 190 6.63 19.87 -2.67
N PHE A 191 7.43 18.84 -2.45
CA PHE A 191 7.39 18.04 -1.22
C PHE A 191 8.35 18.63 -0.19
N ASN A 192 7.83 19.49 0.69
CA ASN A 192 8.62 20.06 1.77
C ASN A 192 8.99 18.97 2.80
N PRO A 193 10.24 18.90 3.27
CA PRO A 193 10.65 17.93 4.28
C PRO A 193 9.78 18.01 5.54
N ILE A 194 9.43 16.85 6.09
CA ILE A 194 8.59 16.72 7.28
C ILE A 194 9.46 16.18 8.42
N LYS A 195 9.36 16.79 9.60
CA LYS A 195 10.00 16.32 10.83
C LYS A 195 8.98 16.18 11.95
N LEU A 196 8.92 15.00 12.55
CA LEU A 196 7.96 14.61 13.58
C LEU A 196 8.68 14.04 14.80
N GLN A 197 8.03 14.11 15.97
CA GLN A 197 8.41 13.30 17.10
C GLN A 197 8.07 11.82 16.85
N ASN A 198 8.98 10.90 17.19
CA ASN A 198 8.72 9.47 17.06
C ASN A 198 7.94 8.94 18.27
N ASN A 199 6.62 8.84 18.12
CA ASN A 199 5.74 8.16 19.09
C ASN A 199 5.18 6.85 18.53
N THR A 200 5.61 6.44 17.32
CA THR A 200 5.01 5.34 16.56
C THR A 200 5.86 4.08 16.60
N TYR A 201 7.18 4.22 16.41
CA TYR A 201 8.08 3.09 16.27
C TYR A 201 8.98 2.96 17.49
N GLN A 202 9.04 1.75 18.05
CA GLN A 202 9.94 1.43 19.15
C GLN A 202 11.36 1.24 18.60
N VAL A 203 12.21 2.24 18.78
CA VAL A 203 13.61 2.25 18.33
C VAL A 203 14.52 2.42 19.54
N ALA A 204 15.51 1.55 19.69
CA ALA A 204 16.47 1.62 20.80
C ALA A 204 17.29 2.93 20.75
N PRO A 205 17.71 3.49 21.89
CA PRO A 205 18.55 4.69 21.90
C PRO A 205 19.82 4.49 21.08
N GLY A 206 20.14 5.45 20.20
CA GLY A 206 21.29 5.38 19.29
C GLY A 206 21.05 4.56 18.02
N GLN A 207 19.98 3.76 17.96
CA GLN A 207 19.60 3.04 16.74
C GLN A 207 18.91 3.98 15.75
N LYS A 208 19.27 3.83 14.48
CA LYS A 208 18.68 4.58 13.37
C LYS A 208 18.26 3.62 12.27
N TYR A 209 17.02 3.79 11.79
CA TYR A 209 16.52 3.12 10.59
C TYR A 209 16.34 4.14 9.47
N ILE A 210 16.74 3.78 8.25
CA ILE A 210 16.55 4.57 7.05
C ILE A 210 15.85 3.71 6.01
N PHE A 211 14.64 4.11 5.63
CA PHE A 211 13.88 3.45 4.57
C PHE A 211 13.82 4.34 3.34
N TYR A 212 14.22 3.80 2.19
CA TYR A 212 13.94 4.39 0.89
C TYR A 212 12.66 3.77 0.34
N VAL A 213 11.55 4.50 0.38
CA VAL A 213 10.24 4.05 -0.11
C VAL A 213 10.10 4.46 -1.57
N VAL A 214 10.03 3.47 -2.46
CA VAL A 214 10.09 3.64 -3.92
C VAL A 214 8.74 3.32 -4.54
N ARG A 215 8.18 4.23 -5.34
CA ARG A 215 7.00 3.94 -6.16
C ARG A 215 7.38 3.08 -7.36
N HIS A 216 6.57 2.08 -7.71
CA HIS A 216 6.77 1.32 -8.94
C HIS A 216 6.82 2.19 -10.22
N GLY A 217 7.46 1.66 -11.26
CA GLY A 217 7.44 2.23 -12.61
C GLY A 217 6.06 2.09 -13.28
N GLN A 218 5.85 2.67 -14.46
CA GLN A 218 4.58 2.50 -15.19
C GLN A 218 4.24 1.01 -15.40
N ALA A 219 3.02 0.60 -15.04
CA ALA A 219 2.52 -0.74 -15.28
C ALA A 219 1.58 -0.81 -16.48
N THR A 220 1.44 -2.00 -17.05
CA THR A 220 0.63 -2.23 -18.25
C THR A 220 -0.85 -1.86 -18.07
N HIS A 221 -1.38 -1.83 -16.84
CA HIS A 221 -2.74 -1.35 -16.59
C HIS A 221 -2.87 0.18 -16.65
N ASN A 222 -1.79 0.94 -16.42
CA ASN A 222 -1.81 2.40 -16.51
C ASN A 222 -2.06 2.90 -17.95
N LEU A 223 -1.60 2.12 -18.95
CA LEU A 223 -1.76 2.41 -20.37
C LEU A 223 -3.18 2.20 -20.93
N LEU A 224 -4.08 1.59 -20.18
CA LEU A 224 -5.44 1.29 -20.64
C LEU A 224 -6.25 2.59 -20.68
N LYS A 225 -6.37 3.18 -21.88
CA LYS A 225 -6.99 4.50 -22.06
C LYS A 225 -8.51 4.43 -22.09
N SER A 226 -9.09 3.35 -22.64
CA SER A 226 -10.55 3.26 -22.78
C SER A 226 -11.21 2.50 -21.63
N LYS A 227 -12.42 2.94 -21.23
CA LYS A 227 -13.27 2.19 -20.29
C LYS A 227 -13.56 0.77 -20.80
N MET A 228 -13.62 0.56 -22.11
CA MET A 228 -13.80 -0.76 -22.74
C MET A 228 -12.58 -1.68 -22.58
N GLU A 229 -11.35 -1.18 -22.73
CA GLU A 229 -10.14 -1.98 -22.48
C GLU A 229 -9.97 -2.32 -20.99
N LYS A 230 -10.30 -1.36 -20.10
CA LYS A 230 -10.32 -1.60 -18.65
C LYS A 230 -11.36 -2.66 -18.30
N LEU A 231 -12.58 -2.55 -18.82
CA LEU A 231 -13.64 -3.54 -18.62
C LEU A 231 -13.26 -4.90 -19.22
N GLY A 232 -12.66 -4.93 -20.41
CA GLY A 232 -12.16 -6.15 -21.04
C GLY A 232 -11.09 -6.85 -20.20
N ASN A 233 -10.18 -6.10 -19.57
CA ASN A 233 -9.17 -6.68 -18.67
C ASN A 233 -9.77 -7.19 -17.35
N VAL A 234 -10.81 -6.54 -16.84
CA VAL A 234 -11.57 -7.05 -15.69
C VAL A 234 -12.34 -8.32 -16.06
N LEU A 235 -12.98 -8.36 -17.23
CA LEU A 235 -13.71 -9.53 -17.72
C LEU A 235 -12.78 -10.72 -18.02
N THR A 236 -11.59 -10.45 -18.57
CA THR A 236 -10.56 -11.48 -18.76
C THR A 236 -9.86 -11.85 -17.46
N GLY A 237 -10.05 -11.06 -16.39
CA GLY A 237 -9.50 -11.32 -15.07
C GLY A 237 -7.98 -11.31 -15.04
N LYS A 238 -7.33 -10.47 -15.86
CA LYS A 238 -5.86 -10.40 -15.92
C LYS A 238 -5.33 -9.83 -14.61
N LYS A 239 -4.88 -10.72 -13.74
CA LYS A 239 -4.29 -10.38 -12.44
C LYS A 239 -2.84 -9.96 -12.60
N ASP A 240 -2.34 -9.23 -11.60
CA ASP A 240 -0.91 -9.09 -11.34
C ASP A 240 -0.10 -8.58 -12.54
N THR A 241 -0.44 -7.38 -13.00
CA THR A 241 0.15 -6.79 -14.20
C THR A 241 1.65 -6.52 -14.05
N SER A 242 2.42 -6.77 -15.10
CA SER A 242 3.83 -6.36 -15.23
C SER A 242 3.98 -4.86 -15.56
N LEU A 243 5.18 -4.36 -15.33
CA LEU A 243 5.71 -3.10 -15.86
C LEU A 243 5.67 -3.07 -17.40
N THR A 244 5.47 -1.87 -17.94
CA THR A 244 5.75 -1.58 -19.35
C THR A 244 7.27 -1.52 -19.55
N ASP A 245 7.74 -1.54 -20.80
CA ASP A 245 9.17 -1.34 -21.05
C ASP A 245 9.62 0.05 -20.61
N GLU A 246 8.77 1.07 -20.79
CA GLU A 246 9.01 2.41 -20.25
C GLU A 246 9.07 2.39 -18.71
N GLY A 247 8.16 1.68 -18.04
CA GLY A 247 8.20 1.53 -16.57
C GLY A 247 9.47 0.86 -16.06
N LYS A 248 10.03 -0.10 -16.79
CA LYS A 248 11.35 -0.68 -16.47
C LYS A 248 12.46 0.35 -16.63
N GLN A 249 12.42 1.18 -17.68
CA GLN A 249 13.42 2.23 -17.91
C GLN A 249 13.32 3.35 -16.87
N GLN A 250 12.11 3.77 -16.48
CA GLN A 250 11.86 4.70 -15.37
C GLN A 250 12.53 4.18 -14.09
N ALA A 251 12.34 2.90 -13.75
CA ALA A 251 12.98 2.29 -12.59
C ALA A 251 14.52 2.32 -12.68
N ARG A 252 15.10 2.00 -13.86
CA ARG A 252 16.56 2.07 -14.08
C ARG A 252 17.10 3.49 -13.94
N ARG A 253 16.43 4.48 -14.50
CA ARG A 253 16.84 5.89 -14.40
C ARG A 253 16.77 6.39 -12.96
N SER A 254 15.74 6.01 -12.20
CA SER A 254 15.69 6.30 -10.76
C SER A 254 16.83 5.61 -9.99
N GLY A 255 17.17 4.36 -10.33
CA GLY A 255 18.34 3.68 -9.79
C GLY A 255 19.65 4.42 -10.07
N ALA A 256 19.83 4.91 -11.30
CA ALA A 256 20.99 5.71 -11.69
C ALA A 256 21.06 7.06 -10.94
N LYS A 257 19.92 7.74 -10.74
CA LYS A 257 19.85 8.95 -9.90
C LYS A 257 20.26 8.66 -8.46
N MET A 258 19.82 7.52 -7.90
CA MET A 258 20.21 7.08 -6.55
C MET A 258 21.71 6.78 -6.45
N ALA A 259 22.32 6.22 -7.51
CA ALA A 259 23.78 6.03 -7.57
C ALA A 259 24.54 7.36 -7.41
N SER A 260 24.07 8.42 -8.05
CA SER A 260 24.66 9.76 -7.90
C SER A 260 24.54 10.29 -6.47
N LEU A 261 23.43 10.01 -5.78
CA LEU A 261 23.26 10.38 -4.38
C LEU A 261 24.21 9.62 -3.44
N LEU A 262 24.46 8.33 -3.72
CA LEU A 262 25.44 7.53 -2.96
C LEU A 262 26.87 8.04 -3.14
N LYS A 263 27.27 8.32 -4.38
CA LYS A 263 28.61 8.86 -4.70
C LYS A 263 28.89 10.19 -4.01
N ASN A 264 27.85 11.01 -3.81
CA ASN A 264 27.96 12.30 -3.15
C ASN A 264 27.80 12.19 -1.62
N GLU A 265 27.74 10.98 -1.07
CA GLU A 265 27.54 10.67 0.35
C GLU A 265 26.25 11.29 0.95
N SER A 266 25.29 11.67 0.09
CA SER A 266 24.01 12.27 0.50
C SER A 266 23.05 11.25 1.10
N VAL A 267 23.27 9.97 0.80
CA VAL A 267 22.47 8.82 1.22
C VAL A 267 23.39 7.62 1.47
N LEU A 268 22.90 6.62 2.20
CA LEU A 268 23.63 5.39 2.52
C LEU A 268 23.16 4.21 1.68
N ALA A 269 24.06 3.27 1.36
CA ALA A 269 23.71 2.06 0.60
C ALA A 269 22.78 1.12 1.41
N PRO A 270 21.69 0.60 0.80
CA PRO A 270 20.74 -0.29 1.46
C PRO A 270 21.34 -1.67 1.77
N GLY A 271 20.97 -2.22 2.92
CA GLY A 271 21.28 -3.60 3.36
C GLY A 271 20.12 -4.59 3.21
N HIS A 272 18.91 -4.12 2.92
CA HIS A 272 17.73 -4.97 2.74
C HIS A 272 16.84 -4.45 1.60
N LEU A 273 16.22 -5.38 0.86
CA LEU A 273 15.30 -5.08 -0.22
C LEU A 273 13.92 -5.71 0.06
N PHE A 274 12.90 -4.86 0.09
CA PHE A 274 11.53 -5.25 0.31
C PHE A 274 10.67 -4.87 -0.90
N SER A 275 9.70 -5.71 -1.26
CA SER A 275 8.71 -5.39 -2.30
C SER A 275 7.30 -5.77 -1.86
N SER A 276 6.29 -5.22 -2.52
CA SER A 276 4.93 -5.73 -2.37
C SER A 276 4.74 -7.12 -3.01
N ASP A 277 3.57 -7.72 -2.80
CA ASP A 277 3.22 -9.01 -3.40
C ASP A 277 2.89 -8.96 -4.90
N LEU A 278 2.88 -7.77 -5.50
CA LEU A 278 2.57 -7.56 -6.93
C LEU A 278 3.84 -7.56 -7.79
N LYS A 279 3.74 -8.17 -8.96
CA LYS A 279 4.85 -8.36 -9.91
C LYS A 279 5.51 -7.05 -10.32
N ARG A 280 4.71 -6.02 -10.64
CA ARG A 280 5.23 -4.68 -11.00
C ARG A 280 6.18 -4.07 -9.95
N THR A 281 5.97 -4.30 -8.65
CA THR A 281 6.89 -3.78 -7.63
C THR A 281 8.18 -4.59 -7.56
N ARG A 282 8.12 -5.90 -7.80
CA ARG A 282 9.31 -6.74 -7.89
C ARG A 282 10.13 -6.39 -9.13
N GLU A 283 9.50 -6.29 -10.30
CA GLU A 283 10.15 -5.84 -11.53
C GLU A 283 10.74 -4.43 -11.39
N THR A 284 10.09 -3.54 -10.63
CA THR A 284 10.67 -2.22 -10.31
C THR A 284 11.93 -2.39 -9.49
N ALA A 285 11.90 -3.21 -8.44
CA ALA A 285 13.06 -3.45 -7.58
C ALA A 285 14.27 -3.93 -8.39
N THR A 286 14.07 -4.93 -9.24
CA THR A 286 15.17 -5.50 -10.04
C THR A 286 15.74 -4.50 -11.05
N ASN A 287 14.89 -3.74 -11.73
CA ASN A 287 15.34 -2.73 -12.69
C ASN A 287 15.98 -1.52 -11.99
N PHE A 288 15.50 -1.15 -10.81
CA PHE A 288 16.09 -0.10 -10.00
C PHE A 288 17.50 -0.48 -9.54
N ILE A 289 17.68 -1.68 -8.97
CA ILE A 289 19.00 -2.18 -8.56
C ILE A 289 19.95 -2.34 -9.76
N THR A 290 19.43 -2.80 -10.90
CA THR A 290 20.22 -2.82 -12.15
C THR A 290 20.72 -1.42 -12.52
N GLY A 291 19.84 -0.41 -12.49
CA GLY A 291 20.23 0.98 -12.77
C GLY A 291 21.22 1.55 -11.75
N LEU A 292 21.06 1.16 -10.49
CA LEU A 292 21.96 1.54 -9.39
C LEU A 292 23.37 0.98 -9.58
N LEU A 293 23.49 -0.35 -9.72
CA LEU A 293 24.78 -1.03 -9.84
C LEU A 293 25.55 -0.64 -11.10
N ASN A 294 24.86 -0.48 -12.25
CA ASN A 294 25.49 -0.05 -13.49
C ASN A 294 26.09 1.37 -13.43
N ASN A 295 25.76 2.14 -12.39
CA ASN A 295 26.22 3.51 -12.23
C ASN A 295 27.10 3.70 -10.97
N ILE A 296 27.51 2.64 -10.29
CA ILE A 296 28.44 2.68 -9.16
C ILE A 296 29.74 1.97 -9.54
N ASP A 297 30.88 2.44 -9.04
CA ASP A 297 32.16 1.75 -9.23
C ASP A 297 32.16 0.38 -8.53
N GLU A 298 32.42 -0.69 -9.28
CA GLU A 298 32.47 -2.07 -8.78
C GLU A 298 33.46 -2.26 -7.62
N ALA A 299 34.51 -1.44 -7.56
CA ALA A 299 35.49 -1.48 -6.48
C ALA A 299 34.98 -0.88 -5.15
N SER A 300 33.93 -0.06 -5.20
CA SER A 300 33.42 0.70 -4.04
C SER A 300 32.80 -0.20 -2.96
N ALA A 301 32.87 0.26 -1.70
CA ALA A 301 32.22 -0.42 -0.59
C ALA A 301 30.70 -0.50 -0.76
N ASP A 302 30.09 0.55 -1.33
CA ASP A 302 28.66 0.60 -1.61
C ASP A 302 28.24 -0.43 -2.67
N TYR A 303 29.01 -0.59 -3.75
CA TYR A 303 28.74 -1.63 -4.75
C TYR A 303 28.77 -3.01 -4.09
N LYS A 304 29.83 -3.32 -3.34
CA LYS A 304 29.95 -4.61 -2.66
C LYS A 304 28.78 -4.85 -1.71
N LYS A 305 28.36 -3.84 -0.95
CA LYS A 305 27.20 -3.94 -0.05
C LYS A 305 25.91 -4.21 -0.82
N ILE A 306 25.64 -3.49 -1.91
CA ILE A 306 24.40 -3.65 -2.71
C ILE A 306 24.42 -4.98 -3.48
N ALA A 307 25.56 -5.36 -4.05
CA ALA A 307 25.75 -6.63 -4.73
C ALA A 307 25.60 -7.80 -3.75
N ASP A 308 26.14 -7.69 -2.53
CA ASP A 308 25.95 -8.70 -1.49
C ASP A 308 24.48 -8.87 -1.09
N VAL A 309 23.73 -7.77 -1.06
CA VAL A 309 22.27 -7.83 -0.87
C VAL A 309 21.61 -8.52 -2.05
N SER A 310 22.00 -8.21 -3.28
CA SER A 310 21.48 -8.86 -4.48
C SER A 310 21.77 -10.37 -4.54
N ASP A 311 22.96 -10.78 -4.12
CA ASP A 311 23.46 -12.16 -4.25
C ASP A 311 23.09 -13.04 -3.05
N LYS A 312 23.08 -12.48 -1.83
CA LYS A 312 22.84 -13.23 -0.59
C LYS A 312 21.47 -12.99 0.03
N HIS A 313 20.80 -11.88 -0.29
CA HIS A 313 19.58 -11.45 0.39
C HIS A 313 18.45 -11.27 -0.61
N SER A 314 17.74 -12.38 -0.79
CA SER A 314 16.45 -12.47 -1.47
C SER A 314 15.59 -11.21 -1.34
N LEU A 315 14.96 -10.78 -2.43
CA LEU A 315 13.92 -9.75 -2.42
C LEU A 315 12.78 -10.21 -1.49
N ILE A 316 12.63 -9.56 -0.35
CA ILE A 316 11.66 -9.98 0.68
C ILE A 316 10.29 -9.41 0.31
N VAL A 317 9.27 -10.26 0.24
CA VAL A 317 7.90 -9.79 0.06
C VAL A 317 7.36 -9.30 1.39
N LEU A 318 7.14 -7.99 1.47
CA LEU A 318 6.75 -7.27 2.67
C LEU A 318 5.21 -7.24 2.82
N PRO A 319 4.64 -7.76 3.91
CA PRO A 319 3.24 -7.53 4.24
C PRO A 319 2.92 -6.03 4.29
N CYS A 320 1.67 -5.68 4.02
CA CYS A 320 1.21 -4.28 4.13
C CYS A 320 1.87 -3.28 3.18
N ALA A 321 2.70 -3.72 2.23
CA ALA A 321 3.22 -2.90 1.14
C ALA A 321 2.37 -2.97 -0.15
N HIS A 322 1.23 -3.66 -0.12
CA HIS A 322 0.34 -3.88 -1.27
C HIS A 322 -0.47 -2.63 -1.64
N GLU A 323 -0.95 -2.61 -2.88
CA GLU A 323 -1.83 -1.55 -3.39
C GLU A 323 -3.10 -1.44 -2.55
N LEU A 324 -3.53 -0.20 -2.31
CA LEU A 324 -4.76 0.13 -1.62
C LEU A 324 -5.65 1.01 -2.52
N ALA A 325 -6.95 1.04 -2.26
CA ALA A 325 -7.72 2.22 -2.60
C ALA A 325 -7.29 3.37 -1.66
N PHE A 326 -6.89 4.51 -2.21
CA PHE A 326 -6.64 5.70 -1.40
C PHE A 326 -7.98 6.21 -0.85
N ILE A 327 -8.03 6.51 0.44
CA ILE A 327 -9.23 7.04 1.08
C ILE A 327 -8.87 8.36 1.76
N LYS A 328 -9.69 9.39 1.53
CA LYS A 328 -9.51 10.73 2.11
C LYS A 328 -9.49 10.71 3.64
N SER A 329 -10.03 9.69 4.32
CA SER A 329 -9.93 9.54 5.78
C SER A 329 -8.49 9.27 6.27
N GLY A 330 -7.63 8.70 5.42
CA GLY A 330 -6.31 8.18 5.81
C GLY A 330 -6.34 6.79 6.44
N ASN A 331 -7.52 6.26 6.76
CA ASN A 331 -7.73 4.91 7.29
C ASN A 331 -7.70 3.86 6.18
N CYS A 332 -6.75 3.98 5.25
CA CYS A 332 -6.80 3.22 4.02
C CYS A 332 -6.84 1.72 4.26
N ASP A 333 -6.11 1.16 5.24
CA ASP A 333 -6.14 -0.29 5.54
C ASP A 333 -7.41 -0.78 6.25
N ALA A 334 -8.12 0.09 6.98
CA ALA A 334 -9.32 -0.30 7.74
C ALA A 334 -10.57 -0.34 6.86
N GLU A 335 -10.65 0.58 5.90
CA GLU A 335 -11.85 0.82 5.08
C GLU A 335 -11.83 0.09 3.72
N GLN A 336 -10.77 -0.66 3.37
CA GLN A 336 -10.73 -1.49 2.15
C GLN A 336 -11.83 -2.56 2.07
N ALA A 337 -12.47 -2.91 3.19
CA ALA A 337 -13.31 -4.10 3.29
C ALA A 337 -14.62 -4.02 2.47
N MET A 338 -15.04 -2.82 2.06
CA MET A 338 -16.33 -2.65 1.37
C MET A 338 -16.27 -2.91 -0.13
N LEU A 339 -15.12 -2.73 -0.77
CA LEU A 339 -15.00 -2.90 -2.23
C LEU A 339 -14.09 -4.09 -2.58
N PRO A 340 -14.49 -4.93 -3.55
CA PRO A 340 -13.63 -6.03 -3.99
C PRO A 340 -12.33 -5.47 -4.56
N THR A 341 -11.19 -6.04 -4.15
CA THR A 341 -9.90 -5.66 -4.72
C THR A 341 -9.90 -5.95 -6.23
N PRO A 342 -9.56 -4.96 -7.07
CA PRO A 342 -9.54 -5.13 -8.51
C PRO A 342 -8.59 -6.26 -8.92
N PRO A 343 -8.88 -7.03 -9.99
CA PRO A 343 -8.07 -8.17 -10.40
C PRO A 343 -6.58 -7.87 -10.55
N GLU A 344 -6.22 -6.73 -11.15
CA GLU A 344 -4.85 -6.24 -11.36
C GLU A 344 -4.09 -5.99 -10.05
N ASN A 345 -4.85 -5.75 -8.98
CA ASN A 345 -4.37 -5.55 -7.62
C ASN A 345 -4.46 -6.82 -6.80
N GLN A 346 -4.69 -7.98 -7.40
CA GLN A 346 -4.57 -9.28 -6.73
C GLN A 346 -3.29 -9.97 -7.20
N THR A 347 -2.49 -10.46 -6.25
CA THR A 347 -1.32 -11.26 -6.57
C THR A 347 -1.74 -12.56 -7.27
N SER A 348 -1.05 -12.89 -8.36
CA SER A 348 -1.18 -14.19 -9.04
C SER A 348 -0.28 -15.25 -8.40
N CYS A 349 0.61 -14.82 -7.52
CA CYS A 349 1.62 -15.67 -6.94
C CYS A 349 1.08 -16.68 -5.93
N SER A 350 1.65 -17.87 -6.01
CA SER A 350 1.38 -18.98 -5.11
C SER A 350 2.68 -19.76 -4.91
N LEU A 351 2.80 -20.47 -3.77
CA LEU A 351 3.95 -21.33 -3.47
C LEU A 351 4.25 -22.38 -4.56
N SER A 352 3.25 -22.74 -5.37
CA SER A 352 3.40 -23.68 -6.49
C SER A 352 3.93 -23.03 -7.77
N ASN A 353 3.86 -21.70 -7.90
CA ASN A 353 4.30 -21.01 -9.10
C ASN A 353 5.80 -20.67 -8.98
N ARG A 354 6.64 -21.35 -9.77
CA ARG A 354 8.09 -21.10 -9.79
C ARG A 354 8.45 -19.68 -10.22
N ASP A 355 7.63 -19.07 -11.08
CA ASP A 355 7.85 -17.69 -11.55
C ASP A 355 7.69 -16.65 -10.43
N CYS A 356 7.17 -17.06 -9.28
CA CYS A 356 7.06 -16.20 -8.11
C CYS A 356 8.25 -16.30 -7.16
N ASN A 357 9.10 -17.31 -7.34
CA ASN A 357 10.30 -17.51 -6.52
C ASN A 357 11.50 -16.72 -7.05
N TYR A 358 11.38 -16.17 -8.26
CA TYR A 358 12.45 -15.42 -8.92
C TYR A 358 11.88 -14.18 -9.60
N GLU A 359 12.62 -13.08 -9.56
CA GLU A 359 12.37 -11.92 -10.42
C GLU A 359 13.72 -11.48 -11.00
N GLY A 360 13.90 -11.61 -12.31
CA GLY A 360 15.21 -11.47 -12.93
C GLY A 360 16.22 -12.46 -12.35
N HIS A 361 17.29 -11.96 -11.72
CA HIS A 361 18.31 -12.75 -11.03
C HIS A 361 18.11 -12.81 -9.50
N PHE A 362 17.05 -12.20 -8.97
CA PHE A 362 16.79 -12.16 -7.54
C PHE A 362 15.92 -13.33 -7.11
N ASP A 363 16.35 -14.03 -6.07
CA ASP A 363 15.48 -14.93 -5.31
C ASP A 363 14.42 -14.09 -4.58
N VAL A 364 13.16 -14.53 -4.63
CA VAL A 364 12.04 -13.84 -3.96
C VAL A 364 11.65 -14.62 -2.72
N ASN A 365 11.79 -14.00 -1.55
CA ASN A 365 11.48 -14.61 -0.27
C ASN A 365 10.08 -14.22 0.20
N TRP A 366 9.21 -15.23 0.33
CA TRP A 366 7.82 -15.07 0.75
C TRP A 366 7.55 -15.48 2.20
N ASP A 367 8.57 -15.90 2.95
CA ASP A 367 8.38 -16.55 4.26
C ASP A 367 7.66 -15.64 5.25
N GLU A 368 8.09 -14.38 5.34
CA GLU A 368 7.48 -13.38 6.22
C GLU A 368 6.07 -13.00 5.76
N TYR A 369 5.84 -12.93 4.44
CA TYR A 369 4.51 -12.71 3.87
C TYR A 369 3.54 -13.81 4.27
N TYR A 370 3.91 -15.08 4.05
CA TYR A 370 3.05 -16.20 4.40
C TYR A 370 2.90 -16.34 5.91
N ARG A 371 3.93 -16.07 6.71
CA ARG A 371 3.82 -16.04 8.17
C ARG A 371 2.77 -15.03 8.62
N PHE A 372 2.80 -13.82 8.07
CA PHE A 372 1.85 -12.76 8.40
C PHE A 372 0.40 -13.14 8.06
N TYR A 373 0.17 -13.74 6.89
CA TYR A 373 -1.16 -14.09 6.40
C TYR A 373 -1.63 -15.52 6.73
N GLY A 374 -0.90 -16.24 7.59
CA GLY A 374 -1.27 -17.60 8.03
C GLY A 374 -1.21 -18.64 6.91
N SER A 375 -0.09 -18.68 6.19
CA SER A 375 0.17 -19.56 5.04
C SER A 375 -0.82 -19.38 3.88
N SER A 376 -1.39 -18.18 3.74
CA SER A 376 -2.25 -17.81 2.63
C SER A 376 -1.86 -16.47 2.01
N THR A 377 -2.55 -16.06 0.96
CA THR A 377 -2.43 -14.72 0.38
C THR A 377 -3.52 -13.80 0.92
N ARG A 378 -3.34 -12.48 0.76
CA ARG A 378 -4.38 -11.51 1.13
C ARG A 378 -5.70 -11.71 0.38
N SER A 379 -5.67 -12.27 -0.82
CA SER A 379 -6.87 -12.59 -1.61
C SER A 379 -7.63 -13.82 -1.09
N LYS A 380 -6.97 -14.69 -0.31
CA LYS A 380 -7.53 -15.94 0.22
C LYS A 380 -7.29 -16.09 1.72
N MET A 381 -7.40 -14.99 2.47
CA MET A 381 -7.02 -15.00 3.88
C MET A 381 -7.77 -16.08 4.67
N CYS A 382 -7.00 -16.90 5.38
CA CYS A 382 -7.57 -17.95 6.21
C CYS A 382 -8.16 -17.33 7.50
N LYS A 383 -9.43 -17.63 7.79
CA LYS A 383 -10.17 -16.97 8.87
C LYS A 383 -9.75 -17.40 10.28
N THR A 384 -9.14 -18.57 10.43
CA THR A 384 -8.93 -19.25 11.73
C THR A 384 -7.47 -19.47 12.12
N CYS A 385 -6.50 -19.12 11.27
CA CYS A 385 -5.07 -19.42 11.47
C CYS A 385 -4.26 -18.29 12.14
N GLY A 386 -4.90 -17.43 12.94
CA GLY A 386 -4.17 -16.37 13.67
C GLY A 386 -3.54 -15.30 12.76
N ARG A 387 -4.11 -15.05 11.58
CA ARG A 387 -3.63 -14.04 10.64
C ARG A 387 -3.56 -12.63 11.25
N ARG A 388 -2.52 -11.89 10.91
CA ARG A 388 -2.41 -10.45 11.19
C ARG A 388 -3.07 -9.65 10.07
N ARG A 389 -3.37 -8.37 10.33
CA ARG A 389 -4.01 -7.47 9.35
C ARG A 389 -3.26 -6.16 9.29
N CYS A 390 -3.23 -5.56 8.12
CA CYS A 390 -2.54 -4.28 7.90
C CYS A 390 -3.23 -3.09 8.54
N LYS A 391 -4.48 -3.22 8.96
CA LYS A 391 -5.13 -2.19 9.79
C LYS A 391 -4.52 -2.09 11.21
N ASP A 392 -3.85 -3.15 11.67
CA ASP A 392 -3.29 -3.25 13.02
C ASP A 392 -1.75 -3.09 13.03
N THR A 393 -1.14 -2.75 11.88
CA THR A 393 0.31 -2.54 11.69
C THR A 393 0.54 -1.61 10.48
N ASP A 394 1.77 -1.53 9.99
CA ASP A 394 2.11 -0.90 8.71
C ASP A 394 3.37 -1.54 8.11
N MET A 395 3.70 -1.16 6.88
CA MET A 395 4.84 -1.74 6.15
C MET A 395 6.20 -1.47 6.82
N VAL A 396 6.36 -0.33 7.50
CA VAL A 396 7.63 0.02 8.17
C VAL A 396 7.77 -0.77 9.47
N THR A 397 6.71 -0.88 10.27
CA THR A 397 6.67 -1.72 11.46
C THR A 397 7.00 -3.18 11.11
N GLU A 398 6.43 -3.72 10.04
CA GLU A 398 6.78 -5.07 9.57
C GLU A 398 8.23 -5.17 9.07
N ALA A 399 8.75 -4.17 8.38
CA ALA A 399 10.14 -4.18 7.91
C ALA A 399 11.12 -4.19 9.10
N ILE A 400 10.91 -3.33 10.12
CA ILE A 400 11.73 -3.30 11.35
C ILE A 400 11.69 -4.66 12.04
N ARG A 401 10.51 -5.27 12.18
CA ARG A 401 10.37 -6.61 12.78
C ARG A 401 11.21 -7.65 12.03
N ILE A 402 11.08 -7.69 10.70
CA ILE A 402 11.80 -8.67 9.87
C ILE A 402 13.32 -8.48 9.99
N ILE A 403 13.80 -7.23 9.96
CA ILE A 403 15.22 -6.93 10.11
C ILE A 403 15.74 -7.43 11.46
N ASN A 404 15.02 -7.13 12.55
CA ASN A 404 15.43 -7.54 13.90
C ASN A 404 15.39 -9.07 14.08
N ASP A 405 14.45 -9.75 13.42
CA ASP A 405 14.40 -11.22 13.40
C ASP A 405 15.60 -11.81 12.64
N GLN A 406 16.05 -11.17 11.55
CA GLN A 406 17.19 -11.62 10.75
C GLN A 406 18.56 -11.37 11.41
N THR A 407 18.71 -10.26 12.13
CA THR A 407 19.97 -9.93 12.82
C THR A 407 20.18 -10.74 14.10
N GLY A 408 19.28 -11.68 14.41
CA GLY A 408 19.36 -12.50 15.62
C GLY A 408 19.05 -11.74 16.90
N MET A 409 18.54 -10.50 16.81
CA MET A 409 17.97 -9.81 17.95
C MET A 409 16.75 -10.55 18.49
N ASN A 410 16.06 -11.33 17.65
CA ASN A 410 15.07 -12.33 18.04
C ASN A 410 15.41 -13.71 17.43
N THR A 411 15.61 -14.73 18.26
CA THR A 411 15.88 -16.11 17.79
C THR A 411 14.59 -16.78 17.29
N VAL A 412 14.16 -16.50 16.05
CA VAL A 412 12.99 -17.16 15.45
C VAL A 412 13.43 -18.41 14.67
N ARG A 413 12.82 -19.56 14.99
CA ARG A 413 13.07 -20.83 14.28
C ARG A 413 12.61 -20.74 12.82
N PRO A 414 13.40 -21.22 11.85
CA PRO A 414 13.00 -21.23 10.44
C PRO A 414 11.72 -22.07 10.24
N ILE A 415 10.75 -21.50 9.53
CA ILE A 415 9.50 -22.21 9.19
C ILE A 415 9.83 -23.23 8.11
N ARG A 416 9.84 -24.51 8.49
CA ARG A 416 9.75 -25.59 7.51
C ARG A 416 8.31 -25.67 7.04
N PHE A 417 8.05 -25.27 5.80
CA PHE A 417 6.76 -25.56 5.17
C PHE A 417 6.54 -27.06 5.26
N ALA A 418 5.34 -27.46 5.70
CA ALA A 418 4.87 -28.82 5.49
C ALA A 418 4.88 -29.01 3.98
N GLN A 419 5.93 -29.66 3.44
CA GLN A 419 5.92 -30.17 2.08
C GLN A 419 4.62 -30.95 1.98
N GLY A 420 3.68 -30.41 1.18
CA GLY A 420 2.34 -30.94 1.08
C GLY A 420 2.48 -32.44 0.96
N THR A 421 1.94 -33.18 1.94
CA THR A 421 1.96 -34.63 1.96
C THR A 421 1.55 -35.05 0.58
N LYS A 422 2.51 -35.56 -0.21
CA LYS A 422 2.22 -36.11 -1.52
C LYS A 422 1.13 -37.13 -1.24
N ARG A 423 -0.11 -36.82 -1.63
CA ARG A 423 -1.13 -37.83 -1.76
C ARG A 423 -0.53 -38.77 -2.79
N THR A 424 0.04 -39.86 -2.28
CA THR A 424 0.29 -41.04 -3.08
C THR A 424 -1.08 -41.48 -3.54
N ASP A 425 -1.48 -40.95 -4.70
CA ASP A 425 -2.51 -41.57 -5.51
C ASP A 425 -1.96 -42.96 -5.80
N GLY A 426 -2.44 -43.92 -5.01
CA GLY A 426 -2.12 -45.32 -5.15
C GLY A 426 -2.68 -45.81 -6.48
N LEU A 427 -1.94 -45.55 -7.56
CA LEU A 427 -1.99 -46.36 -8.76
C LEU A 427 -1.54 -47.76 -8.33
N LYS A 428 -2.51 -48.61 -7.99
CA LYS A 428 -2.33 -50.05 -7.95
C LYS A 428 -2.08 -50.51 -9.39
N THR A 429 -0.82 -50.46 -9.83
CA THR A 429 -0.33 -51.23 -10.97
C THR A 429 -0.49 -52.70 -10.63
N ARG A 430 -1.58 -53.31 -11.11
CA ARG A 430 -1.68 -54.77 -11.23
C ARG A 430 -0.67 -55.23 -12.28
N GLN A 431 0.55 -55.52 -11.85
CA GLN A 431 1.42 -56.44 -12.58
C GLN A 431 0.84 -57.85 -12.39
N GLY A 432 -0.06 -58.23 -13.30
CA GLY A 432 -0.50 -59.60 -13.48
C GLY A 432 0.33 -60.23 -14.58
N THR A 433 1.22 -61.13 -14.17
CA THR A 433 2.04 -62.02 -14.99
C THR A 433 1.18 -62.75 -16.02
N TRP A 434 1.45 -62.54 -17.31
CA TRP A 434 0.89 -63.32 -18.40
C TRP A 434 1.69 -64.62 -18.53
N MET A 435 1.17 -65.70 -17.96
CA MET A 435 1.56 -67.05 -18.35
C MET A 435 0.45 -67.65 -19.22
N SER A 436 0.88 -68.01 -20.43
CA SER A 436 0.16 -68.73 -21.46
C SER A 436 -0.45 -70.04 -20.96
N ASN A 437 -1.73 -70.27 -21.25
CA ASN A 437 -2.29 -71.61 -21.33
C ASN A 437 -3.22 -71.70 -22.54
N PRO A 438 -2.92 -72.53 -23.55
CA PRO A 438 -3.81 -72.81 -24.66
C PRO A 438 -4.71 -73.98 -24.27
N TYR A 439 -6.03 -73.81 -24.22
CA TYR A 439 -7.06 -74.84 -24.53
C TYR A 439 -8.45 -74.34 -24.08
N GLY A 440 -9.33 -74.17 -25.09
CA GLY A 440 -10.79 -74.32 -25.11
C GLY A 440 -11.67 -73.96 -23.90
N GLY A 441 -12.67 -73.10 -24.13
CA GLY A 441 -13.87 -73.09 -23.27
C GLY A 441 -14.82 -71.90 -23.46
N LYS A 442 -15.83 -72.07 -24.32
CA LYS A 442 -17.01 -71.20 -24.41
C LYS A 442 -17.81 -71.24 -23.09
N ARG A 443 -18.25 -70.08 -22.57
CA ARG A 443 -19.63 -69.78 -22.13
C ARG A 443 -19.70 -68.47 -21.35
N GLY A 444 -20.60 -67.59 -21.77
CA GLY A 444 -20.85 -66.30 -21.14
C GLY A 444 -21.53 -66.40 -19.78
N LYS A 445 -21.54 -65.28 -19.06
CA LYS A 445 -22.51 -64.98 -18.00
C LYS A 445 -22.58 -63.47 -17.77
N ASN A 446 -23.84 -63.03 -17.72
CA ASN A 446 -24.31 -61.67 -17.48
C ASN A 446 -23.75 -61.07 -16.18
N THR A 447 -23.11 -59.91 -16.25
CA THR A 447 -22.84 -59.09 -15.06
C THR A 447 -23.97 -58.09 -14.84
N MET A 448 -24.69 -58.32 -13.72
CA MET A 448 -25.76 -57.50 -13.20
C MET A 448 -25.38 -56.02 -13.07
N ARG A 449 -26.26 -55.18 -13.61
CA ARG A 449 -26.35 -53.74 -13.38
C ARG A 449 -26.75 -53.47 -11.93
N ARG A 450 -25.80 -53.08 -11.07
CA ARG A 450 -26.07 -52.60 -9.69
C ARG A 450 -26.75 -51.23 -9.76
N ARG A 451 -28.08 -51.20 -9.65
CA ARG A 451 -28.90 -50.00 -9.40
C ARG A 451 -28.54 -49.44 -8.02
N LYS A 452 -28.05 -48.19 -7.95
CA LYS A 452 -27.98 -47.44 -6.69
C LYS A 452 -29.32 -46.75 -6.44
N ASN A 453 -29.91 -47.07 -5.30
CA ASN A 453 -31.18 -46.54 -4.82
C ASN A 453 -31.11 -45.03 -4.58
N LYS A 454 -32.07 -44.33 -5.19
CA LYS A 454 -32.34 -42.90 -5.04
C LYS A 454 -33.20 -42.72 -3.78
N THR A 455 -32.60 -42.36 -2.65
CA THR A 455 -33.35 -42.03 -1.43
C THR A 455 -34.01 -40.66 -1.58
N ARG A 456 -35.32 -40.74 -1.76
CA ARG A 456 -36.34 -39.69 -1.75
C ARG A 456 -36.40 -39.05 -0.36
N LYS A 457 -35.90 -37.81 -0.20
CA LYS A 457 -36.20 -36.99 0.99
C LYS A 457 -37.39 -36.08 0.69
N THR A 458 -38.41 -36.25 1.52
CA THR A 458 -39.72 -35.64 1.50
C THR A 458 -39.71 -34.18 1.93
N ARG A 459 -40.53 -33.38 1.24
CA ARG A 459 -40.94 -32.01 1.57
C ARG A 459 -41.53 -31.93 3.00
N LYS A 460 -41.22 -30.86 3.72
CA LYS A 460 -42.18 -30.20 4.63
C LYS A 460 -42.18 -28.70 4.33
N SER A 461 -43.28 -28.24 3.74
CA SER A 461 -43.62 -26.84 3.52
C SER A 461 -44.26 -26.27 4.77
N HIS A 462 -43.71 -25.19 5.32
CA HIS A 462 -44.44 -24.34 6.25
C HIS A 462 -44.84 -23.04 5.56
N ASN A 463 -46.12 -22.99 5.21
CA ASN A 463 -46.84 -21.77 4.87
C ASN A 463 -46.86 -20.84 6.08
N ARG A 464 -46.20 -19.68 5.98
CA ARG A 464 -46.46 -18.55 6.88
C ARG A 464 -47.07 -17.41 6.03
N LYS A 465 -48.37 -17.22 6.20
CA LYS A 465 -49.16 -16.13 5.63
C LYS A 465 -48.57 -14.79 6.08
N ARG A 466 -48.07 -13.98 5.15
CA ARG A 466 -47.67 -12.59 5.39
C ARG A 466 -48.88 -11.71 5.11
N ILE A 467 -49.45 -11.15 6.18
CA ILE A 467 -50.50 -10.14 6.15
C ILE A 467 -49.89 -8.85 5.59
N THR A 468 -50.37 -8.40 4.43
CA THR A 468 -50.03 -7.10 3.85
C THR A 468 -50.94 -6.04 4.43
N ARG A 469 -50.40 -5.18 5.31
CA ARG A 469 -51.05 -3.93 5.72
C ARG A 469 -50.82 -2.89 4.63
N SER A 470 -51.89 -2.52 3.95
CA SER A 470 -51.97 -1.38 3.03
C SER A 470 -51.75 -0.06 3.79
N LYS A 471 -50.80 0.76 3.32
CA LYS A 471 -50.68 2.16 3.75
C LYS A 471 -51.48 3.07 2.79
N PRO A 472 -52.17 4.10 3.30
CA PRO A 472 -53.01 4.98 2.49
C PRO A 472 -52.17 5.99 1.67
N LYS A 473 -52.55 6.16 0.40
CA LYS A 473 -52.01 7.21 -0.50
C LYS A 473 -52.53 8.58 -0.03
N LYS A 474 -51.63 9.49 0.36
CA LYS A 474 -51.96 10.91 0.54
C LYS A 474 -51.78 11.65 -0.79
N SER A 475 -52.88 12.20 -1.29
CA SER A 475 -52.95 13.07 -2.47
C SER A 475 -52.48 14.48 -2.12
N HIS A 476 -51.39 14.95 -2.72
CA HIS A 476 -51.02 16.37 -2.68
C HIS A 476 -51.70 17.16 -3.80
N LYS A 477 -52.56 18.11 -3.40
CA LYS A 477 -53.17 19.15 -4.22
C LYS A 477 -52.08 20.06 -4.81
N LYS A 478 -52.04 20.20 -6.14
CA LYS A 478 -51.34 21.29 -6.83
C LYS A 478 -52.17 22.57 -6.72
N VAL A 479 -51.66 23.58 -6.02
CA VAL A 479 -52.20 24.94 -6.05
C VAL A 479 -51.54 25.70 -7.20
N LYS A 480 -52.35 26.10 -8.19
CA LYS A 480 -51.97 27.04 -9.27
C LYS A 480 -52.10 28.46 -8.73
N ASN A 481 -51.00 29.20 -8.65
CA ASN A 481 -51.06 30.65 -8.46
C ASN A 481 -51.04 31.36 -9.81
N THR A 482 -52.19 31.91 -10.16
CA THR A 482 -52.39 32.93 -11.20
C THR A 482 -51.87 34.28 -10.73
N LYS A 483 -50.91 34.89 -11.42
CA LYS A 483 -50.63 36.33 -11.29
C LYS A 483 -51.49 37.09 -12.30
N LYS A 484 -52.36 37.95 -11.76
CA LYS A 484 -53.16 38.95 -12.48
C LYS A 484 -52.30 40.15 -12.86
N SER A 485 -52.74 40.78 -13.93
CA SER A 485 -52.27 42.00 -14.56
C SER A 485 -52.70 43.29 -13.84
N ARG A 486 -52.10 44.39 -14.33
CA ARG A 486 -52.41 45.84 -14.18
C ARG A 486 -51.80 46.50 -12.93
N LYS A 487 -51.21 47.68 -13.01
CA LYS A 487 -51.40 48.81 -13.94
C LYS A 487 -50.19 49.13 -14.79
#